data_AF-A0A813FSE5-F1
#
_entry.id   AF-A0A813FSE5-F1
#
_cell.length_a   1.000
_cell.length_b   1.000
_cell.length_c   1.000
_cell.angle_alpha   90.00
_cell.angle_beta   90.00
_cell.angle_gamma   90.00
#
_symmetry.space_group_name_H-M   'P 1'
#
loop_
_entity.id
_entity.type
_entity.pdbx_description
1 polymer ?
#
loop_
_entity_poly.entity_id
_entity_poly.type
_entity_poly.pdbx_seq_one_letter_code
_entity_poly.pdbx_strand_id
1 'polypeptide(L)'
;MNSSKSGWPRRGSAVLIHDRSHLRNLHVKTLATVHRVLFDGTRAAGVLVSLGDGEPAINMSASKGVIVSAGAIFTPQLLQLSGIGQHDLLARLGVAPVVPELPVGRNFIDRLVINLAFRGAKKIPFQLGYVVAMNTTLNMTIEVEAGGAINSEFAIASLSLDSPANRNEVLRGFMSGLMRYPWDKKPTLLADDINKGMDMLVLQHEALSRGWVEAVSRDLTVPPKVKANYWADQCDYVNQWRGIQELLKIAGAESMRPWVARKKECDLPQSILSKELKCALLGESYQGKGSKDTPFAIIPCLPLEPAGPEEWGKWLKEHHVFSYHYFGTAAFGSVVEGSEFTVKGTTGLHVVDASVFPDPTRINPQHSIMTLGHYLGARLARRSRGAAPASPREAERAVAEVTVEVPGSAYVVALDEAKASKDSDSMATQPADSSLGSRRRRRTSLLAAKNFAD
;
A
#
# COMPACT_ATOMS: atom_id res chain seq x y z
N MET A 1 10.77 4.25 3.42
CA MET A 1 10.34 5.10 4.56
C MET A 1 9.35 4.31 5.42
N ASN A 2 9.83 3.32 6.18
CA ASN A 2 9.05 2.60 7.21
C ASN A 2 9.93 2.24 8.42
N SER A 3 11.09 2.88 8.56
CA SER A 3 12.00 2.66 9.68
C SER A 3 12.40 4.02 10.27
N SER A 4 11.79 4.40 11.38
CA SER A 4 12.47 5.25 12.35
C SER A 4 13.22 4.34 13.32
N LYS A 5 14.40 4.77 13.73
CA LYS A 5 15.19 4.21 14.84
C LYS A 5 14.25 3.88 16.02
N SER A 6 14.47 2.76 16.71
CA SER A 6 13.71 2.39 17.91
C SER A 6 13.53 3.60 18.84
N GLY A 7 12.28 3.86 19.27
CA GLY A 7 11.92 4.96 20.17
C GLY A 7 11.54 6.29 19.51
N TRP A 8 11.60 6.43 18.18
CA TRP A 8 11.13 7.65 17.49
C TRP A 8 9.73 7.47 16.89
N PRO A 9 8.78 8.40 17.14
CA PRO A 9 7.44 8.30 16.57
C PRO A 9 7.51 8.34 15.04
N ARG A 10 6.66 7.55 14.39
CA ARG A 10 6.54 7.52 12.93
C ARG A 10 6.22 8.91 12.41
N ARG A 11 7.06 9.42 11.51
CA ARG A 11 6.91 10.73 10.88
C ARG A 11 6.30 10.55 9.48
N GLY A 12 4.99 10.67 9.36
CA GLY A 12 4.28 10.67 8.06
C GLY A 12 4.55 11.94 7.25
N SER A 13 3.96 12.05 6.05
CA SER A 13 4.07 13.23 5.17
C SER A 13 3.64 14.54 5.86
N ALA A 14 2.76 14.47 6.85
CA ALA A 14 2.35 15.61 7.67
C ALA A 14 3.54 16.33 8.34
N VAL A 15 4.64 15.62 8.65
CA VAL A 15 5.86 16.23 9.20
C VAL A 15 6.50 17.21 8.22
N LEU A 16 6.42 16.94 6.91
CA LEU A 16 6.97 17.84 5.89
C LEU A 16 6.30 19.22 5.94
N ILE A 17 4.99 19.25 6.26
CA ILE A 17 4.20 20.47 6.43
C ILE A 17 4.44 21.07 7.82
N HIS A 18 4.36 20.25 8.87
CA HIS A 18 4.54 20.69 10.26
C HIS A 18 5.88 21.42 10.45
N ASP A 19 6.98 20.83 10.00
CA ASP A 19 8.32 21.40 10.15
C ASP A 19 8.50 22.70 9.35
N ARG A 20 7.61 22.99 8.40
CA ARG A 20 7.59 24.19 7.56
C ARG A 20 6.44 25.15 7.89
N SER A 21 5.62 24.84 8.90
CA SER A 21 4.45 25.64 9.29
C SER A 21 4.81 27.06 9.73
N HIS A 22 6.07 27.30 10.10
CA HIS A 22 6.62 28.61 10.43
C HIS A 22 6.82 29.53 9.21
N LEU A 23 6.77 29.00 7.99
CA LEU A 23 6.93 29.80 6.77
C LEU A 23 5.74 30.74 6.59
N ARG A 24 5.99 32.04 6.45
CA ARG A 24 4.94 33.08 6.34
C ARG A 24 4.01 32.91 5.14
N ASN A 25 4.46 32.20 4.11
CA ASN A 25 3.72 31.93 2.88
C ASN A 25 3.09 30.52 2.86
N LEU A 26 3.07 29.80 3.97
CA LEU A 26 2.38 28.52 4.14
C LEU A 26 1.31 28.67 5.22
N HIS A 27 0.05 28.53 4.84
CA HIS A 27 -1.07 28.54 5.77
C HIS A 27 -1.61 27.12 5.92
N VAL A 28 -1.58 26.59 7.14
CA VAL A 28 -2.13 25.28 7.46
C VAL A 28 -3.45 25.49 8.21
N LYS A 29 -4.54 24.96 7.67
CA LYS A 29 -5.87 24.97 8.30
C LYS A 29 -6.27 23.52 8.58
N THR A 30 -6.29 23.14 9.85
CA THR A 30 -6.82 21.85 10.32
C THR A 30 -8.28 22.00 10.70
N LEU A 31 -9.00 20.88 10.87
CA LEU A 31 -10.45 20.88 11.12
C LEU A 31 -11.20 21.69 10.06
N ALA A 32 -10.70 21.65 8.81
CA ALA A 32 -11.22 22.41 7.70
C ALA A 32 -11.82 21.44 6.67
N THR A 33 -13.14 21.51 6.49
CA THR A 33 -13.87 20.62 5.59
C THR A 33 -14.14 21.34 4.28
N VAL A 34 -13.51 20.89 3.20
CA VAL A 34 -13.73 21.42 1.84
C VAL A 34 -14.98 20.77 1.27
N HIS A 35 -15.96 21.58 0.89
CA HIS A 35 -17.24 21.12 0.36
C HIS A 35 -17.22 20.88 -1.13
N ARG A 36 -16.60 21.81 -1.88
CA ARG A 36 -16.44 21.73 -3.33
C ARG A 36 -15.39 22.72 -3.81
N VAL A 37 -14.86 22.45 -4.99
CA VAL A 37 -14.09 23.40 -5.80
C VAL A 37 -15.06 24.42 -6.41
N LEU A 38 -14.65 25.68 -6.41
CA LEU A 38 -15.35 26.79 -7.05
C LEU A 38 -14.75 27.04 -8.44
N PHE A 39 -15.59 27.33 -9.42
CA PHE A 39 -15.17 27.53 -10.80
C PHE A 39 -15.59 28.89 -11.35
N ASP A 40 -14.74 29.42 -12.23
CA ASP A 40 -15.03 30.49 -13.18
C ASP A 40 -14.95 29.86 -14.59
N GLY A 41 -16.11 29.59 -15.20
CA GLY A 41 -16.20 28.68 -16.35
C GLY A 41 -15.66 27.29 -15.98
N THR A 42 -14.57 26.88 -16.61
CA THR A 42 -13.86 25.62 -16.31
C THR A 42 -12.55 25.82 -15.52
N ARG A 43 -12.24 27.07 -15.15
CA ARG A 43 -11.04 27.38 -14.34
C ARG A 43 -11.34 27.21 -12.86
N ALA A 44 -10.54 26.41 -12.16
CA ALA A 44 -10.63 26.32 -10.71
C ALA A 44 -10.20 27.65 -10.06
N ALA A 45 -11.14 28.30 -9.38
CA ALA A 45 -11.01 29.64 -8.84
C ALA A 45 -10.88 29.67 -7.31
N GLY A 46 -11.10 28.54 -6.63
CA GLY A 46 -11.05 28.45 -5.18
C GLY A 46 -11.78 27.23 -4.64
N VAL A 47 -12.10 27.28 -3.35
CA VAL A 47 -12.86 26.23 -2.66
C VAL A 47 -13.91 26.86 -1.73
N LEU A 48 -15.03 26.16 -1.55
CA LEU A 48 -15.98 26.41 -0.47
C LEU A 48 -15.58 25.53 0.72
N VAL A 49 -15.36 26.12 1.90
CA VAL A 49 -14.78 25.42 3.06
C VAL A 49 -15.41 25.87 4.37
N SER A 50 -15.65 24.95 5.30
CA SER A 50 -15.99 25.24 6.70
C SER A 50 -14.73 25.10 7.56
N LEU A 51 -14.46 26.06 8.45
CA LEU A 51 -13.28 26.09 9.32
C LEU A 51 -13.63 25.72 10.77
N GLY A 52 -13.96 24.45 10.99
CA GLY A 52 -14.44 23.93 12.28
C GLY A 52 -15.76 23.19 12.13
N ASP A 53 -16.09 22.35 13.11
CA ASP A 53 -17.34 21.60 13.11
C ASP A 53 -18.52 22.54 13.33
N GLY A 54 -19.50 22.52 12.41
CA GLY A 54 -20.70 23.35 12.47
C GLY A 54 -20.49 24.80 12.00
N GLU A 55 -19.27 25.21 11.65
CA GLU A 55 -18.99 26.56 11.15
C GLU A 55 -19.54 26.77 9.74
N PRO A 56 -20.09 27.98 9.44
CA PRO A 56 -20.62 28.28 8.12
C PRO A 56 -19.53 28.20 7.05
N ALA A 57 -19.92 27.72 5.87
CA ALA A 57 -18.99 27.59 4.76
C ALA A 57 -18.64 28.97 4.18
N ILE A 58 -17.35 29.19 3.93
CA ILE A 58 -16.80 30.42 3.34
C ILE A 58 -16.06 30.10 2.04
N ASN A 59 -15.98 31.09 1.15
CA ASN A 59 -15.19 30.97 -0.09
C ASN A 59 -13.73 31.34 0.20
N MET A 60 -12.80 30.45 -0.18
CA MET A 60 -11.37 30.74 -0.23
C MET A 60 -10.90 30.72 -1.67
N SER A 61 -10.40 31.86 -2.17
CA SER A 61 -9.97 32.00 -3.56
C SER A 61 -8.59 31.40 -3.80
N ALA A 62 -8.35 30.92 -5.02
CA ALA A 62 -7.10 30.37 -5.49
C ALA A 62 -6.70 31.02 -6.82
N SER A 63 -5.62 31.80 -6.81
CA SER A 63 -5.18 32.54 -8.00
C SER A 63 -4.46 31.66 -9.03
N LYS A 64 -3.74 30.63 -8.57
CA LYS A 64 -2.89 29.76 -9.40
C LYS A 64 -3.45 28.35 -9.66
N GLY A 65 -4.60 28.03 -9.07
CA GLY A 65 -5.24 26.71 -9.19
C GLY A 65 -5.39 26.00 -7.85
N VAL A 66 -6.01 24.82 -7.90
CA VAL A 66 -6.36 23.95 -6.77
C VAL A 66 -5.75 22.57 -7.01
N ILE A 67 -5.16 22.00 -5.95
CA ILE A 67 -4.68 20.61 -5.94
C ILE A 67 -5.55 19.82 -4.97
N VAL A 68 -6.14 18.73 -5.45
CA VAL A 68 -6.94 17.81 -4.66
C VAL A 68 -6.09 16.60 -4.28
N SER A 69 -6.03 16.33 -2.98
CA SER A 69 -5.29 15.20 -2.38
C SER A 69 -6.12 14.55 -1.25
N ALA A 70 -7.41 14.31 -1.51
CA ALA A 70 -8.34 13.77 -0.51
C ALA A 70 -8.36 12.22 -0.49
N GLY A 71 -7.53 11.56 -1.30
CA GLY A 71 -7.40 10.11 -1.36
C GLY A 71 -8.49 9.44 -2.21
N ALA A 72 -8.30 8.16 -2.53
CA ALA A 72 -9.13 7.46 -3.52
C ALA A 72 -10.62 7.26 -3.12
N ILE A 73 -11.02 7.58 -1.89
CA ILE A 73 -12.43 7.58 -1.49
C ILE A 73 -13.04 8.99 -1.57
N PHE A 74 -12.37 10.01 -1.03
CA PHE A 74 -12.97 11.34 -0.89
C PHE A 74 -12.64 12.28 -2.06
N THR A 75 -11.56 12.05 -2.81
CA THR A 75 -11.29 12.78 -4.06
C THR A 75 -12.42 12.65 -5.08
N PRO A 76 -12.94 11.46 -5.42
CA PRO A 76 -14.06 11.37 -6.36
C PRO A 76 -15.32 12.02 -5.80
N GLN A 77 -15.60 11.93 -4.49
CA GLN A 77 -16.73 12.63 -3.88
C GLN A 77 -16.60 14.15 -4.04
N LEU A 78 -15.42 14.71 -3.73
CA LEU A 78 -15.16 16.14 -3.86
C LEU A 78 -15.33 16.60 -5.31
N LEU A 79 -14.79 15.85 -6.29
CA LEU A 79 -14.94 16.16 -7.71
C LEU A 79 -16.42 16.10 -8.16
N GLN A 80 -17.17 15.07 -7.75
CA GLN A 80 -18.61 14.92 -8.04
C GLN A 80 -19.41 16.09 -7.46
N LEU A 81 -19.17 16.47 -6.19
CA LEU A 81 -19.82 17.62 -5.54
C LEU A 81 -19.39 18.98 -6.12
N SER A 82 -18.29 18.99 -6.87
CA SER A 82 -17.80 20.15 -7.61
C SER A 82 -18.33 20.23 -9.05
N GLY A 83 -19.20 19.31 -9.46
CA GLY A 83 -19.78 19.28 -10.81
C GLY A 83 -18.95 18.52 -11.85
N ILE A 84 -18.03 17.66 -11.42
CA ILE A 84 -17.18 16.85 -12.30
C ILE A 84 -17.54 15.38 -12.13
N GLY A 85 -18.13 14.77 -13.14
CA GLY A 85 -18.56 13.37 -13.09
C GLY A 85 -19.72 13.05 -14.04
N GLN A 86 -20.28 11.85 -13.91
CA GLN A 86 -21.40 11.38 -14.73
C GLN A 86 -22.65 12.24 -14.55
N HIS A 87 -23.30 12.64 -15.65
CA HIS A 87 -24.44 13.55 -15.64
C HIS A 87 -25.57 13.07 -14.71
N ASP A 88 -25.96 11.80 -14.79
CA ASP A 88 -27.06 11.26 -13.99
C ASP A 88 -26.77 11.30 -12.48
N LEU A 89 -25.52 11.10 -12.08
CA LEU A 89 -25.13 11.22 -10.68
C LEU A 89 -25.20 12.68 -10.21
N LEU A 90 -24.67 13.62 -11.01
CA LEU A 90 -24.71 15.05 -10.69
C LEU A 90 -26.17 15.55 -10.59
N ALA A 91 -27.03 15.11 -11.51
CA ALA A 91 -28.45 15.43 -11.50
C ALA A 91 -29.15 14.91 -10.24
N ARG A 92 -28.90 13.65 -9.83
CA ARG A 92 -29.44 13.08 -8.58
C ARG A 92 -29.00 13.86 -7.34
N LEU A 93 -27.79 14.41 -7.35
CA LEU A 93 -27.24 15.21 -6.26
C LEU A 93 -27.69 16.68 -6.30
N GLY A 94 -28.37 17.12 -7.37
CA GLY A 94 -28.70 18.52 -7.58
C GLY A 94 -27.46 19.41 -7.71
N VAL A 95 -26.40 18.90 -8.35
CA VAL A 95 -25.13 19.60 -8.60
C VAL A 95 -25.08 20.01 -10.07
N ALA A 96 -24.81 21.29 -10.32
CA ALA A 96 -24.65 21.80 -11.69
C ALA A 96 -23.36 21.21 -12.33
N PRO A 97 -23.42 20.69 -13.56
CA PRO A 97 -22.26 20.13 -14.22
C PRO A 97 -21.28 21.22 -14.66
N VAL A 98 -19.99 21.00 -14.38
CA VAL A 98 -18.85 21.78 -14.89
C VAL A 98 -18.16 20.99 -16.00
N VAL A 99 -17.85 19.72 -15.73
CA VAL A 99 -17.37 18.77 -16.74
C VAL A 99 -18.21 17.49 -16.62
N PRO A 100 -19.22 17.30 -17.48
CA PRO A 100 -20.05 16.10 -17.46
C PRO A 100 -19.30 14.90 -18.06
N GLU A 101 -19.82 13.70 -17.79
CA GLU A 101 -19.40 12.43 -18.39
C GLU A 101 -17.99 11.91 -18.06
N LEU A 102 -17.22 12.60 -17.22
CA LEU A 102 -15.99 12.00 -16.71
C LEU A 102 -16.30 10.81 -15.78
N PRO A 103 -15.55 9.69 -15.88
CA PRO A 103 -15.79 8.49 -15.08
C PRO A 103 -15.26 8.64 -13.64
N VAL A 104 -15.43 9.81 -13.03
CA VAL A 104 -15.03 10.10 -11.65
C VAL A 104 -15.72 9.13 -10.69
N GLY A 105 -14.92 8.48 -9.85
CA GLY A 105 -15.39 7.50 -8.89
C GLY A 105 -15.50 6.08 -9.45
N ARG A 106 -15.31 5.86 -10.75
CA ARG A 106 -15.20 4.50 -11.32
C ARG A 106 -13.79 3.94 -11.10
N ASN A 107 -13.59 2.66 -11.42
CA ASN A 107 -12.28 2.00 -11.31
C ASN A 107 -11.72 2.03 -9.87
N PHE A 108 -12.58 1.95 -8.85
CA PHE A 108 -12.10 1.79 -7.47
C PHE A 108 -11.42 0.43 -7.32
N ILE A 109 -10.21 0.42 -6.78
CA ILE A 109 -9.41 -0.78 -6.55
C ILE A 109 -8.96 -0.77 -5.09
N ASP A 110 -9.07 -1.91 -4.42
CA ASP A 110 -8.32 -2.23 -3.21
C ASP A 110 -7.63 -3.59 -3.44
N ARG A 111 -6.47 -3.82 -2.81
CA ARG A 111 -5.85 -5.14 -2.90
C ARG A 111 -6.59 -6.11 -2.00
N LEU A 112 -6.79 -7.32 -2.50
CA LEU A 112 -7.28 -8.42 -1.69
C LEU A 112 -6.16 -8.88 -0.75
N VAL A 113 -6.51 -8.98 0.52
CA VAL A 113 -5.60 -9.44 1.58
C VAL A 113 -6.27 -10.56 2.32
N ILE A 114 -5.54 -11.67 2.42
CA ILE A 114 -5.82 -12.73 3.38
C ILE A 114 -4.66 -12.74 4.36
N ASN A 115 -4.99 -12.63 5.64
CA ASN A 115 -4.04 -12.73 6.72
C ASN A 115 -4.23 -14.09 7.40
N LEU A 116 -3.11 -14.78 7.60
CA LEU A 116 -3.03 -16.00 8.38
C LEU A 116 -2.10 -15.76 9.57
N ALA A 117 -2.67 -15.83 10.76
CA ALA A 117 -1.93 -15.72 12.00
C ALA A 117 -1.37 -17.09 12.41
N PHE A 118 -0.10 -17.11 12.79
CA PHE A 118 0.64 -18.24 13.30
C PHE A 118 1.26 -17.89 14.64
N ARG A 119 1.62 -18.92 15.38
CA ARG A 119 2.23 -18.78 16.70
C ARG A 119 3.25 -19.89 16.89
N GLY A 120 4.36 -19.62 17.57
CA GLY A 120 5.39 -20.63 17.82
C GLY A 120 5.84 -20.75 19.27
N ALA A 121 6.86 -21.59 19.48
CA ALA A 121 7.48 -21.79 20.78
C ALA A 121 8.50 -20.69 21.11
N LYS A 122 9.16 -20.12 20.10
CA LYS A 122 10.20 -19.09 20.27
C LYS A 122 9.65 -17.68 20.02
N LYS A 123 10.23 -16.71 20.75
CA LYS A 123 10.04 -15.29 20.45
C LYS A 123 10.58 -15.00 19.05
N ILE A 124 9.90 -14.10 18.35
CA ILE A 124 10.24 -13.74 16.99
C ILE A 124 11.39 -12.73 17.00
N PRO A 125 12.48 -12.99 16.26
CA PRO A 125 13.59 -12.05 16.17
C PRO A 125 13.16 -10.81 15.37
N PHE A 126 13.78 -9.66 15.66
CA PHE A 126 13.47 -8.38 15.02
C PHE A 126 13.46 -8.45 13.50
N GLN A 127 14.41 -9.17 12.90
CA GLN A 127 14.55 -9.31 11.44
C GLN A 127 13.33 -10.00 10.79
N LEU A 128 12.65 -10.89 11.51
CA LEU A 128 11.44 -11.56 11.03
C LEU A 128 10.16 -10.76 11.36
N GLY A 129 10.28 -9.74 12.22
CA GLY A 129 9.18 -8.87 12.67
C GLY A 129 8.51 -8.03 11.59
N TYR A 130 9.24 -7.75 10.51
CA TYR A 130 8.72 -7.08 9.33
C TYR A 130 9.50 -7.51 8.09
N VAL A 131 8.95 -8.46 7.33
CA VAL A 131 9.55 -8.98 6.10
C VAL A 131 8.57 -8.87 4.95
N VAL A 132 9.04 -8.39 3.82
CA VAL A 132 8.27 -8.35 2.57
C VAL A 132 9.02 -9.19 1.54
N ALA A 133 8.39 -10.25 1.06
CA ALA A 133 8.89 -11.08 -0.02
C ALA A 133 7.94 -10.95 -1.22
N MET A 134 8.50 -10.75 -2.41
CA MET A 134 7.73 -10.61 -3.64
C MET A 134 8.01 -11.77 -4.57
N ASN A 135 6.94 -12.36 -5.12
CA ASN A 135 7.04 -13.31 -6.21
C ASN A 135 6.26 -12.75 -7.40
N THR A 136 6.99 -12.15 -8.34
CA THR A 136 6.42 -11.53 -9.54
C THR A 136 5.82 -12.57 -10.49
N THR A 137 6.36 -13.78 -10.54
CA THR A 137 5.82 -14.89 -11.34
C THR A 137 4.44 -15.32 -10.84
N LEU A 138 4.21 -15.23 -9.53
CA LEU A 138 2.94 -15.59 -8.90
C LEU A 138 2.03 -14.39 -8.62
N ASN A 139 2.41 -13.19 -9.07
CA ASN A 139 1.62 -11.95 -8.91
C ASN A 139 1.26 -11.64 -7.44
N MET A 140 2.19 -11.90 -6.51
CA MET A 140 1.91 -11.83 -5.08
C MET A 140 3.07 -11.29 -4.24
N THR A 141 2.70 -10.60 -3.16
CA THR A 141 3.57 -10.23 -2.06
C THR A 141 3.16 -11.03 -0.84
N ILE A 142 4.15 -11.61 -0.16
CA ILE A 142 4.00 -12.15 1.19
C ILE A 142 4.61 -11.12 2.13
N GLU A 143 3.78 -10.60 3.02
CA GLU A 143 4.21 -9.69 4.08
C GLU A 143 4.10 -10.43 5.41
N VAL A 144 5.13 -10.34 6.24
CA VAL A 144 5.15 -10.91 7.58
C VAL A 144 5.24 -9.75 8.56
N GLU A 145 4.27 -9.70 9.46
CA GLU A 145 4.24 -8.77 10.57
C GLU A 145 4.20 -9.57 11.86
N ALA A 146 5.13 -9.33 12.77
CA ALA A 146 5.24 -10.15 13.95
C ALA A 146 5.76 -9.39 15.15
N GLY A 147 5.42 -9.89 16.34
CA GLY A 147 5.92 -9.42 17.64
C GLY A 147 5.57 -7.98 18.00
N GLY A 148 4.88 -7.80 19.13
CA GLY A 148 4.44 -6.48 19.59
C GLY A 148 5.55 -5.54 20.06
N ALA A 149 6.73 -6.06 20.38
CA ALA A 149 7.90 -5.24 20.72
C ALA A 149 8.71 -4.79 19.49
N ILE A 150 8.53 -5.45 18.34
CA ILE A 150 9.35 -5.22 17.14
C ILE A 150 8.55 -4.50 16.04
N ASN A 151 7.22 -4.61 16.02
CA ASN A 151 6.36 -3.86 15.11
C ASN A 151 4.97 -3.56 15.70
N SER A 152 4.59 -2.28 15.75
CA SER A 152 3.23 -1.85 16.13
C SER A 152 2.17 -2.19 15.08
N GLU A 153 2.55 -2.59 13.85
CA GLU A 153 1.59 -3.06 12.84
C GLU A 153 0.98 -4.41 13.19
N PHE A 154 1.66 -5.30 13.93
CA PHE A 154 1.03 -6.54 14.42
C PHE A 154 -0.26 -6.24 15.19
N ALA A 155 -0.32 -5.09 15.89
CA ALA A 155 -1.53 -4.62 16.56
C ALA A 155 -2.67 -4.35 15.57
N ILE A 156 -2.33 -3.68 14.47
CA ILE A 156 -3.26 -3.22 13.43
C ILE A 156 -3.67 -4.41 12.57
N ALA A 157 -2.75 -5.29 12.18
CA ALA A 157 -3.03 -6.54 11.49
C ALA A 157 -3.91 -7.46 12.35
N SER A 158 -3.58 -7.67 13.64
CA SER A 158 -4.40 -8.47 14.55
C SER A 158 -5.79 -7.87 14.83
N LEU A 159 -5.95 -6.55 14.81
CA LEU A 159 -7.27 -5.88 14.85
C LEU A 159 -8.01 -5.95 13.51
N SER A 160 -7.27 -6.05 12.40
CA SER A 160 -7.81 -6.16 11.05
C SER A 160 -8.28 -7.58 10.73
N LEU A 161 -7.79 -8.60 11.46
CA LEU A 161 -8.21 -9.99 11.40
C LEU A 161 -9.69 -10.21 11.75
N ASP A 162 -10.30 -9.28 12.49
CA ASP A 162 -11.73 -9.37 12.80
C ASP A 162 -12.57 -8.89 11.62
N SER A 163 -13.67 -9.61 11.37
CA SER A 163 -14.65 -9.22 10.36
C SER A 163 -15.11 -7.78 10.60
N PRO A 164 -15.46 -6.99 9.57
CA PRO A 164 -15.88 -5.61 9.76
C PRO A 164 -16.99 -5.41 10.81
N ALA A 165 -17.85 -6.42 11.01
CA ALA A 165 -18.90 -6.42 12.02
C ALA A 165 -18.39 -6.51 13.48
N ASN A 166 -17.20 -7.05 13.70
CA ASN A 166 -16.59 -7.22 15.02
C ASN A 166 -15.59 -6.10 15.38
N ARG A 167 -15.29 -5.21 14.43
CA ARG A 167 -14.32 -4.12 14.64
C ARG A 167 -14.92 -3.03 15.54
N ASN A 168 -14.30 -2.80 16.70
CA ASN A 168 -14.76 -1.83 17.70
C ASN A 168 -13.64 -0.82 18.00
N GLU A 169 -13.94 0.49 17.94
CA GLU A 169 -13.00 1.58 18.28
C GLU A 169 -12.42 1.48 19.70
N VAL A 170 -13.19 0.97 20.66
CA VAL A 170 -12.73 0.72 22.03
C VAL A 170 -11.69 -0.39 22.06
N LEU A 171 -11.95 -1.50 21.36
CA LEU A 171 -10.99 -2.60 21.23
C LEU A 171 -9.74 -2.15 20.47
N ARG A 172 -9.91 -1.34 19.41
CA ARG A 172 -8.83 -0.72 18.63
C ARG A 172 -7.96 0.17 19.50
N GLY A 173 -8.58 1.03 20.32
CA GLY A 173 -7.90 1.90 21.28
C GLY A 173 -7.17 1.10 22.37
N PHE A 174 -7.81 0.07 22.92
CA PHE A 174 -7.22 -0.82 23.91
C PHE A 174 -6.00 -1.56 23.36
N MET A 175 -6.12 -2.22 22.21
CA MET A 175 -5.03 -2.95 21.56
C MET A 175 -3.89 -2.00 21.12
N SER A 176 -4.21 -0.80 20.62
CA SER A 176 -3.22 0.24 20.31
C SER A 176 -2.47 0.69 21.57
N GLY A 177 -3.17 0.87 22.69
CA GLY A 177 -2.57 1.22 23.98
C GLY A 177 -1.68 0.10 24.52
N LEU A 178 -2.18 -1.15 24.46
CA LEU A 178 -1.45 -2.36 24.83
C LEU A 178 -0.15 -2.47 24.04
N MET A 179 -0.18 -2.21 22.73
CA MET A 179 0.97 -2.36 21.84
C MET A 179 1.97 -1.19 21.90
N ARG A 180 1.55 -0.01 22.39
CA ARG A 180 2.44 1.12 22.72
C ARG A 180 3.10 0.99 24.09
N TYR A 181 2.73 -0.02 24.88
CA TYR A 181 3.37 -0.29 26.15
C TYR A 181 4.86 -0.63 25.93
N PRO A 182 5.79 -0.12 26.75
CA PRO A 182 7.22 -0.44 26.63
C PRO A 182 7.49 -1.87 27.13
N TRP A 183 7.12 -2.85 26.32
CA TRP A 183 7.26 -4.29 26.57
C TRP A 183 8.72 -4.71 26.79
N ASP A 184 9.66 -3.92 26.29
CA ASP A 184 11.10 -4.05 26.48
C ASP A 184 11.55 -3.77 27.94
N LYS A 185 10.76 -3.00 28.71
CA LYS A 185 11.12 -2.54 30.06
C LYS A 185 10.45 -3.29 31.19
N LYS A 186 9.34 -3.98 30.93
CA LYS A 186 8.63 -4.85 31.90
C LYS A 186 8.05 -6.06 31.18
N PRO A 187 8.79 -7.18 31.07
CA PRO A 187 8.26 -8.39 30.46
C PRO A 187 7.12 -8.92 31.31
N THR A 188 5.91 -8.90 30.75
CA THR A 188 4.77 -9.64 31.31
C THR A 188 4.61 -10.93 30.53
N LEU A 189 3.96 -11.94 31.12
CA LEU A 189 3.67 -13.21 30.44
C LEU A 189 2.92 -12.96 29.12
N LEU A 190 2.02 -11.98 29.08
CA LEU A 190 1.28 -11.56 27.88
C LEU A 190 2.21 -10.97 26.79
N ALA A 191 3.21 -10.17 27.18
CA ALA A 191 4.19 -9.60 26.26
C ALA A 191 4.99 -10.68 25.52
N ASP A 192 5.46 -11.65 26.30
CA ASP A 192 6.26 -12.77 25.81
C ASP A 192 5.44 -13.69 24.92
N ASP A 193 4.13 -13.72 25.15
CA ASP A 193 3.15 -14.44 24.34
C ASP A 193 2.90 -13.79 22.99
N ILE A 194 2.61 -12.49 22.98
CA ILE A 194 2.42 -11.69 21.76
C ILE A 194 3.67 -11.75 20.88
N ASN A 195 4.87 -11.73 21.50
CA ASN A 195 6.13 -11.82 20.78
C ASN A 195 6.42 -13.21 20.17
N LYS A 196 5.53 -14.20 20.36
CA LYS A 196 5.58 -15.50 19.67
C LYS A 196 4.58 -15.62 18.51
N GLY A 197 3.76 -14.58 18.28
CA GLY A 197 2.78 -14.51 17.20
C GLY A 197 3.30 -13.78 15.96
N MET A 198 2.97 -14.32 14.78
CA MET A 198 3.18 -13.68 13.48
C MET A 198 1.91 -13.69 12.65
N ASP A 199 1.68 -12.61 11.93
CA ASP A 199 0.71 -12.53 10.86
C ASP A 199 1.46 -12.63 9.54
N MET A 200 1.04 -13.55 8.67
CA MET A 200 1.53 -13.64 7.31
C MET A 200 0.39 -13.29 6.36
N LEU A 201 0.60 -12.23 5.58
CA LEU A 201 -0.38 -11.68 4.67
C LEU A 201 -0.04 -12.06 3.23
N VAL A 202 -1.06 -12.51 2.49
CA VAL A 202 -1.00 -12.66 1.04
C VAL A 202 -1.66 -11.44 0.41
N LEU A 203 -0.84 -10.57 -0.19
CA LEU A 203 -1.32 -9.41 -0.93
C LEU A 203 -1.18 -9.66 -2.43
N GLN A 204 -2.26 -9.48 -3.17
CA GLN A 204 -2.21 -9.54 -4.64
C GLN A 204 -1.56 -8.29 -5.21
N HIS A 205 -0.65 -8.47 -6.17
CA HIS A 205 -0.06 -7.35 -6.91
C HIS A 205 -1.12 -6.69 -7.80
N GLU A 206 -1.83 -7.49 -8.59
CA GLU A 206 -2.84 -7.04 -9.54
C GLU A 206 -4.20 -7.65 -9.18
N ALA A 207 -4.95 -6.93 -8.34
CA ALA A 207 -6.38 -7.21 -8.16
C ALA A 207 -7.12 -6.74 -9.41
N LEU A 208 -7.94 -7.59 -10.02
CA LEU A 208 -8.68 -7.32 -11.26
C LEU A 208 -10.11 -6.83 -11.00
N SER A 209 -10.71 -7.20 -9.86
CA SER A 209 -12.00 -6.65 -9.44
C SER A 209 -11.98 -5.13 -9.45
N ARG A 210 -13.01 -4.53 -10.07
CA ARG A 210 -13.19 -3.08 -10.15
C ARG A 210 -14.51 -2.66 -9.51
N GLY A 211 -14.40 -1.65 -8.67
CA GLY A 211 -15.50 -1.06 -7.92
C GLY A 211 -15.81 0.37 -8.34
N TRP A 212 -16.57 1.06 -7.48
CA TRP A 212 -16.85 2.48 -7.62
C TRP A 212 -17.06 3.19 -6.28
N VAL A 213 -16.96 4.53 -6.31
CA VAL A 213 -17.25 5.46 -5.23
C VAL A 213 -18.17 6.56 -5.76
N GLU A 214 -19.31 6.77 -5.09
CA GLU A 214 -20.28 7.80 -5.46
C GLU A 214 -20.67 8.63 -4.24
N ALA A 215 -20.67 9.95 -4.40
CA ALA A 215 -21.33 10.87 -3.50
C ALA A 215 -22.82 10.52 -3.44
N VAL A 216 -23.39 10.52 -2.24
CA VAL A 216 -24.82 10.24 -2.01
C VAL A 216 -25.60 11.45 -1.52
N SER A 217 -24.90 12.43 -0.94
CA SER A 217 -25.46 13.65 -0.39
C SER A 217 -24.48 14.80 -0.59
N ARG A 218 -25.02 16.03 -0.60
CA ARG A 218 -24.24 17.27 -0.48
C ARG A 218 -23.88 17.60 0.97
N ASP A 219 -24.51 16.92 1.92
CA ASP A 219 -24.14 16.93 3.33
C ASP A 219 -22.94 15.98 3.53
N LEU A 220 -21.80 16.55 3.90
CA LEU A 220 -20.54 15.83 4.08
C LEU A 220 -20.47 15.03 5.38
N THR A 221 -21.45 15.17 6.28
CA THR A 221 -21.60 14.24 7.40
C THR A 221 -22.03 12.85 6.92
N VAL A 222 -22.57 12.76 5.70
CA VAL A 222 -22.89 11.49 5.03
C VAL A 222 -21.69 11.07 4.17
N PRO A 223 -21.02 9.95 4.49
CA PRO A 223 -19.89 9.46 3.70
C PRO A 223 -20.35 9.01 2.30
N PRO A 224 -19.44 8.99 1.31
CA PRO A 224 -19.77 8.47 -0.01
C PRO A 224 -20.04 6.96 0.06
N LYS A 225 -20.83 6.46 -0.88
CA LYS A 225 -21.06 5.03 -1.03
C LYS A 225 -19.90 4.42 -1.80
N VAL A 226 -19.30 3.39 -1.22
CA VAL A 226 -18.20 2.62 -1.83
C VAL A 226 -18.69 1.22 -2.14
N LYS A 227 -18.52 0.78 -3.38
CA LYS A 227 -18.65 -0.62 -3.77
C LYS A 227 -17.30 -1.11 -4.25
N ALA A 228 -16.53 -1.77 -3.39
CA ALA A 228 -15.23 -2.33 -3.76
C ALA A 228 -15.33 -3.44 -4.81
N ASN A 229 -16.46 -4.16 -4.82
CA ASN A 229 -16.76 -5.22 -5.77
C ASN A 229 -15.74 -6.38 -5.73
N TYR A 230 -15.24 -6.70 -4.54
CA TYR A 230 -14.32 -7.82 -4.32
C TYR A 230 -14.83 -9.12 -4.93
N TRP A 231 -13.90 -9.91 -5.48
CA TRP A 231 -14.18 -11.22 -6.07
C TRP A 231 -15.11 -11.18 -7.29
N ALA A 232 -15.28 -10.02 -7.91
CA ALA A 232 -16.05 -9.91 -9.15
C ALA A 232 -15.32 -10.55 -10.34
N ASP A 233 -13.99 -10.56 -10.30
CA ASP A 233 -13.17 -11.30 -11.26
C ASP A 233 -12.73 -12.65 -10.67
N GLN A 234 -12.93 -13.74 -11.43
CA GLN A 234 -12.57 -15.09 -10.98
C GLN A 234 -11.05 -15.29 -10.87
N CYS A 235 -10.23 -14.50 -11.58
CA CYS A 235 -8.78 -14.59 -11.48
C CYS A 235 -8.28 -14.14 -10.11
N ASP A 236 -8.96 -13.20 -9.46
CA ASP A 236 -8.65 -12.77 -8.09
C ASP A 236 -8.78 -13.95 -7.12
N TYR A 237 -9.79 -14.80 -7.31
CA TYR A 237 -9.94 -16.04 -6.53
C TYR A 237 -8.76 -16.99 -6.76
N VAL A 238 -8.42 -17.27 -8.02
CA VAL A 238 -7.34 -18.20 -8.38
C VAL A 238 -5.99 -17.72 -7.85
N ASN A 239 -5.71 -16.41 -7.97
CA ASN A 239 -4.48 -15.81 -7.50
C ASN A 239 -4.38 -15.86 -5.97
N GLN A 240 -5.46 -15.54 -5.25
CA GLN A 240 -5.44 -15.61 -3.78
C GLN A 240 -5.24 -17.03 -3.30
N TRP A 241 -5.93 -17.98 -3.94
CA TRP A 241 -5.83 -19.38 -3.59
C TRP A 241 -4.38 -19.88 -3.76
N ARG A 242 -3.78 -19.67 -4.94
CA ARG A 242 -2.36 -20.01 -5.17
C ARG A 242 -1.44 -19.35 -4.14
N GLY A 243 -1.71 -18.09 -3.79
CA GLY A 243 -0.90 -17.38 -2.82
C GLY A 243 -0.98 -17.96 -1.41
N ILE A 244 -2.16 -18.41 -0.98
CA ILE A 244 -2.32 -19.13 0.29
C ILE A 244 -1.52 -20.45 0.25
N GLN A 245 -1.54 -21.19 -0.86
CA GLN A 245 -0.76 -22.42 -0.97
C GLN A 245 0.74 -22.19 -0.82
N GLU A 246 1.29 -21.17 -1.47
CA GLU A 246 2.70 -20.84 -1.31
C GLU A 246 3.03 -20.38 0.11
N LEU A 247 2.15 -19.58 0.74
CA LEU A 247 2.33 -19.19 2.13
C LEU A 247 2.35 -20.41 3.06
N LEU A 248 1.45 -21.37 2.86
CA LEU A 248 1.42 -22.60 3.67
C LEU A 248 2.66 -23.47 3.46
N LYS A 249 3.24 -23.51 2.25
CA LYS A 249 4.54 -24.17 2.00
C LYS A 249 5.68 -23.49 2.76
N ILE A 250 5.70 -22.15 2.78
CA ILE A 250 6.69 -21.37 3.54
C ILE A 250 6.54 -21.64 5.03
N ALA A 251 5.31 -21.54 5.57
CA ALA A 251 5.02 -21.80 6.98
C ALA A 251 5.37 -23.25 7.39
N GLY A 252 5.23 -24.21 6.47
CA GLY A 252 5.60 -25.61 6.68
C GLY A 252 7.09 -25.94 6.55
N ALA A 253 7.93 -25.00 6.10
CA ALA A 253 9.36 -25.23 5.94
C ALA A 253 10.04 -25.57 7.27
N GLU A 254 11.11 -26.39 7.23
CA GLU A 254 11.83 -26.81 8.44
C GLU A 254 12.39 -25.62 9.23
N SER A 255 12.85 -24.59 8.53
CA SER A 255 13.35 -23.33 9.13
C SER A 255 12.28 -22.57 9.91
N MET A 256 10.99 -22.73 9.60
CA MET A 256 9.88 -22.03 10.26
C MET A 256 9.38 -22.73 11.53
N ARG A 257 9.79 -23.99 11.77
CA ARG A 257 9.34 -24.81 12.92
C ARG A 257 9.43 -24.12 14.29
N PRO A 258 10.44 -23.27 14.60
CA PRO A 258 10.50 -22.62 15.91
C PRO A 258 9.41 -21.57 16.15
N TRP A 259 8.83 -21.02 15.08
CA TRP A 259 7.89 -19.89 15.13
C TRP A 259 6.47 -20.25 14.64
N VAL A 260 6.27 -21.49 14.18
CA VAL A 260 4.98 -22.03 13.75
C VAL A 260 4.71 -23.35 14.48
N ALA A 261 3.81 -23.30 15.47
CA ALA A 261 3.47 -24.37 16.40
C ALA A 261 2.58 -25.40 15.73
N ARG A 262 2.82 -26.66 16.06
CA ARG A 262 2.05 -27.76 15.50
C ARG A 262 0.71 -27.92 16.22
N LYS A 263 -0.28 -28.50 15.53
CA LYS A 263 -1.65 -28.78 16.01
C LYS A 263 -1.75 -29.46 17.40
N LYS A 264 -0.68 -30.13 17.85
CA LYS A 264 -0.57 -30.82 19.15
C LYS A 264 0.01 -29.95 20.29
N GLU A 265 0.45 -28.71 20.03
CA GLU A 265 1.22 -27.88 20.97
C GLU A 265 0.42 -26.69 21.55
N CYS A 266 -0.89 -26.62 21.31
CA CYS A 266 -1.77 -25.57 21.82
C CYS A 266 -2.45 -25.97 23.14
N ASP A 267 -1.70 -25.95 24.24
CA ASP A 267 -2.23 -25.99 25.61
C ASP A 267 -1.83 -24.70 26.34
N LEU A 268 -2.77 -23.80 26.64
CA LEU A 268 -2.58 -22.63 27.51
C LEU A 268 -3.63 -22.60 28.64
N PRO A 269 -3.32 -22.02 29.83
CA PRO A 269 -4.22 -22.02 30.98
C PRO A 269 -5.46 -21.13 30.78
N GLN A 270 -6.65 -21.69 31.03
CA GLN A 270 -7.97 -21.19 30.60
C GLN A 270 -8.54 -19.95 31.34
N SER A 271 -7.85 -19.37 32.32
CA SER A 271 -8.54 -18.69 33.44
C SER A 271 -8.56 -17.15 33.49
N ILE A 272 -8.13 -16.38 32.47
CA ILE A 272 -7.97 -14.91 32.69
C ILE A 272 -8.70 -13.97 31.70
N LEU A 273 -9.22 -14.42 30.54
CA LEU A 273 -9.75 -13.48 29.51
C LEU A 273 -11.17 -13.84 29.00
N SER A 274 -11.89 -12.84 28.44
CA SER A 274 -13.21 -13.02 27.82
C SER A 274 -13.14 -13.86 26.54
N LYS A 275 -14.27 -14.45 26.11
CA LYS A 275 -14.33 -15.46 25.03
C LYS A 275 -13.85 -14.93 23.67
N GLU A 276 -14.12 -13.66 23.37
CA GLU A 276 -13.73 -13.00 22.12
C GLU A 276 -12.23 -12.65 22.12
N LEU A 277 -11.71 -12.21 23.27
CA LEU A 277 -10.27 -11.96 23.46
C LEU A 277 -9.47 -13.28 23.51
N LYS A 278 -10.10 -14.38 23.96
CA LYS A 278 -9.57 -15.75 23.92
C LYS A 278 -9.41 -16.29 22.51
N CYS A 279 -10.31 -15.98 21.58
CA CYS A 279 -10.12 -16.35 20.17
C CYS A 279 -9.02 -15.51 19.51
N ALA A 280 -8.98 -14.20 19.76
CA ALA A 280 -8.03 -13.28 19.12
C ALA A 280 -6.60 -13.34 19.70
N LEU A 281 -6.44 -13.59 21.01
CA LEU A 281 -5.12 -13.63 21.68
C LEU A 281 -4.65 -15.04 22.05
N LEU A 282 -5.57 -15.98 22.32
CA LEU A 282 -5.26 -17.29 22.89
C LEU A 282 -5.68 -18.48 22.02
N GLY A 283 -6.32 -18.27 20.86
CA GLY A 283 -6.77 -19.34 19.97
C GLY A 283 -7.79 -20.32 20.59
N GLU A 284 -8.50 -19.97 21.66
CA GLU A 284 -9.44 -20.91 22.30
C GLU A 284 -10.86 -20.85 21.70
N SER A 285 -10.99 -21.49 20.54
CA SER A 285 -11.95 -22.58 20.34
C SER A 285 -11.38 -23.54 19.30
N TYR A 286 -10.19 -24.07 19.60
CA TYR A 286 -9.49 -25.09 18.82
C TYR A 286 -10.13 -26.48 19.01
N GLN A 287 -11.44 -26.57 18.83
CA GLN A 287 -12.14 -27.82 18.60
C GLN A 287 -13.13 -27.64 17.47
N GLY A 288 -12.66 -27.88 16.24
CA GLY A 288 -13.57 -28.05 15.11
C GLY A 288 -12.96 -27.73 13.74
N LYS A 289 -12.30 -28.74 13.15
CA LYS A 289 -12.24 -28.94 11.70
C LYS A 289 -11.43 -27.91 10.85
N GLY A 290 -10.15 -27.73 11.16
CA GLY A 290 -9.17 -27.30 10.14
C GLY A 290 -8.75 -28.48 9.24
N SER A 291 -8.24 -28.21 8.03
CA SER A 291 -7.70 -29.21 7.10
C SER A 291 -6.97 -30.36 7.84
N LYS A 292 -7.29 -31.61 7.46
CA LYS A 292 -6.71 -32.80 8.08
C LYS A 292 -5.18 -32.84 7.94
N ASP A 293 -4.66 -32.21 6.89
CA ASP A 293 -3.27 -32.32 6.47
C ASP A 293 -2.39 -31.14 6.90
N THR A 294 -2.98 -30.06 7.44
CA THR A 294 -2.21 -28.89 7.90
C THR A 294 -1.60 -29.16 9.28
N PRO A 295 -0.26 -29.13 9.43
CA PRO A 295 0.39 -29.58 10.66
C PRO A 295 0.42 -28.54 11.79
N PHE A 296 -0.02 -27.30 11.54
CA PHE A 296 0.11 -26.16 12.45
C PHE A 296 -1.22 -25.46 12.79
N ALA A 297 -1.25 -24.77 13.94
CA ALA A 297 -2.39 -23.95 14.36
C ALA A 297 -2.37 -22.59 13.63
N ILE A 298 -3.49 -22.24 12.98
CA ILE A 298 -3.64 -21.03 12.15
C ILE A 298 -4.96 -20.36 12.47
N ILE A 299 -4.99 -19.03 12.39
CA ILE A 299 -6.22 -18.24 12.45
C ILE A 299 -6.30 -17.35 11.20
N PRO A 300 -7.42 -17.32 10.47
CA PRO A 300 -8.61 -18.16 10.66
C PRO A 300 -8.38 -19.63 10.26
N CYS A 301 -9.25 -20.53 10.73
CA CYS A 301 -9.17 -21.96 10.38
C CYS A 301 -9.44 -22.14 8.88
N LEU A 302 -8.56 -22.86 8.18
CA LEU A 302 -8.75 -23.19 6.76
C LEU A 302 -9.94 -24.16 6.56
N PRO A 303 -10.54 -24.19 5.35
CA PRO A 303 -11.52 -25.21 4.97
C PRO A 303 -11.04 -26.65 5.21
N LEU A 304 -11.98 -27.57 5.40
CA LEU A 304 -11.68 -28.98 5.57
C LEU A 304 -11.36 -29.67 4.25
N GLU A 305 -10.20 -30.31 4.18
CA GLU A 305 -9.85 -31.10 2.99
C GLU A 305 -10.61 -32.44 2.91
N PRO A 306 -11.00 -32.88 1.69
CA PRO A 306 -10.82 -32.15 0.42
C PRO A 306 -11.85 -31.02 0.26
N ALA A 307 -11.38 -29.77 0.15
CA ALA A 307 -12.25 -28.61 -0.01
C ALA A 307 -12.36 -28.22 -1.48
N GLY A 308 -13.60 -28.14 -1.99
CA GLY A 308 -13.86 -27.74 -3.37
C GLY A 308 -13.66 -26.23 -3.60
N PRO A 309 -13.62 -25.78 -4.87
CA PRO A 309 -13.52 -24.36 -5.20
C PRO A 309 -14.60 -23.48 -4.56
N GLU A 310 -15.82 -24.01 -4.40
CA GLU A 310 -16.94 -23.30 -3.77
C GLU A 310 -16.70 -23.05 -2.27
N GLU A 311 -16.23 -24.06 -1.53
CA GLU A 311 -15.95 -23.94 -0.11
C GLU A 311 -14.80 -22.96 0.16
N TRP A 312 -13.73 -23.07 -0.63
CA TRP A 312 -12.63 -22.09 -0.61
C TRP A 312 -13.11 -20.69 -1.00
N GLY A 313 -14.04 -20.57 -1.97
CA GLY A 313 -14.60 -19.30 -2.41
C GLY A 313 -15.42 -18.62 -1.32
N LYS A 314 -16.22 -19.39 -0.60
CA LYS A 314 -16.94 -18.92 0.59
C LYS A 314 -15.98 -18.46 1.68
N TRP A 315 -14.97 -19.28 1.98
CA TRP A 315 -13.99 -18.97 3.01
C TRP A 315 -13.21 -17.68 2.71
N LEU A 316 -12.72 -17.51 1.48
CA LEU A 316 -12.02 -16.29 1.06
C LEU A 316 -12.89 -15.04 1.20
N LYS A 317 -14.17 -15.14 0.83
CA LYS A 317 -15.13 -14.03 0.98
C LYS A 317 -15.39 -13.68 2.44
N GLU A 318 -15.41 -14.66 3.34
CA GLU A 318 -15.65 -14.46 4.77
C GLU A 318 -14.42 -13.88 5.51
N HIS A 319 -13.21 -14.19 5.05
CA HIS A 319 -11.97 -13.90 5.78
C HIS A 319 -11.05 -12.87 5.11
N HIS A 320 -11.42 -12.33 3.94
CA HIS A 320 -10.67 -11.22 3.35
C HIS A 320 -10.79 -9.94 4.17
N VAL A 321 -9.72 -9.17 4.14
CA VAL A 321 -9.65 -7.87 4.80
C VAL A 321 -9.26 -6.80 3.78
N PHE A 322 -9.60 -5.55 4.10
CA PHE A 322 -9.17 -4.39 3.33
C PHE A 322 -7.66 -4.22 3.46
N SER A 323 -6.99 -3.89 2.35
CA SER A 323 -5.55 -3.58 2.39
C SER A 323 -5.28 -2.12 2.74
N TYR A 324 -6.31 -1.27 2.67
CA TYR A 324 -6.19 0.19 2.73
C TYR A 324 -5.37 0.79 1.58
N HIS A 325 -5.09 0.01 0.54
CA HIS A 325 -4.43 0.45 -0.68
C HIS A 325 -5.49 0.77 -1.75
N TYR A 326 -6.19 1.89 -1.54
CA TYR A 326 -7.25 2.32 -2.44
C TYR A 326 -6.72 3.10 -3.65
N PHE A 327 -7.18 2.80 -4.86
CA PHE A 327 -6.72 3.43 -6.11
C PHE A 327 -7.84 3.74 -7.12
N GLY A 328 -7.47 4.44 -8.20
CA GLY A 328 -8.16 4.40 -9.51
C GLY A 328 -9.38 5.30 -9.71
N THR A 329 -9.89 5.92 -8.64
CA THR A 329 -11.15 6.69 -8.71
C THR A 329 -11.09 8.04 -9.42
N ALA A 330 -9.88 8.52 -9.74
CA ALA A 330 -9.65 9.65 -10.64
C ALA A 330 -8.48 9.31 -11.59
N ALA A 331 -8.55 8.11 -12.18
CA ALA A 331 -7.45 7.50 -12.90
C ALA A 331 -6.85 8.39 -14.00
N PHE A 332 -5.52 8.33 -14.11
CA PHE A 332 -4.78 8.93 -15.20
C PHE A 332 -5.20 8.33 -16.54
N GLY A 333 -5.33 9.16 -17.56
CA GLY A 333 -5.79 8.78 -18.89
C GLY A 333 -7.32 8.79 -19.04
N SER A 334 -8.10 8.69 -17.94
CA SER A 334 -9.57 8.74 -17.99
C SER A 334 -10.14 10.02 -17.37
N VAL A 335 -9.73 10.37 -16.14
CA VAL A 335 -10.20 11.56 -15.40
C VAL A 335 -9.16 12.67 -15.37
N VAL A 336 -7.89 12.30 -15.20
CA VAL A 336 -6.76 13.25 -15.21
C VAL A 336 -5.80 12.97 -16.35
N GLU A 337 -5.09 14.00 -16.79
CA GLU A 337 -4.14 13.91 -17.88
C GLU A 337 -2.96 14.87 -17.74
N GLY A 338 -1.98 14.68 -18.60
CA GLY A 338 -0.81 15.54 -18.69
C GLY A 338 0.14 15.41 -17.50
N SER A 339 1.32 16.00 -17.66
CA SER A 339 2.41 15.92 -16.67
C SER A 339 2.11 16.59 -15.32
N GLU A 340 1.00 17.30 -15.19
CA GLU A 340 0.56 17.97 -13.96
C GLU A 340 -0.68 17.31 -13.34
N PHE A 341 -1.13 16.15 -13.86
CA PHE A 341 -2.32 15.44 -13.37
C PHE A 341 -3.57 16.35 -13.35
N THR A 342 -3.75 17.12 -14.42
CA THR A 342 -4.85 18.06 -14.58
C THR A 342 -6.14 17.30 -14.82
N VAL A 343 -7.24 17.70 -14.16
CA VAL A 343 -8.56 17.12 -14.42
C VAL A 343 -9.01 17.54 -15.81
N LYS A 344 -9.39 16.56 -16.63
CA LYS A 344 -9.78 16.79 -18.04
C LYS A 344 -10.88 17.83 -18.14
N GLY A 345 -10.80 18.68 -19.15
CA GLY A 345 -11.79 19.75 -19.40
C GLY A 345 -11.73 20.93 -18.41
N THR A 346 -10.77 20.96 -17.50
CA THR A 346 -10.59 22.08 -16.54
C THR A 346 -9.27 22.81 -16.74
N THR A 347 -9.17 24.01 -16.18
CA THR A 347 -7.91 24.75 -16.08
C THR A 347 -7.54 24.97 -14.61
N GLY A 348 -6.32 24.59 -14.23
CA GLY A 348 -5.81 24.82 -12.88
C GLY A 348 -6.41 23.94 -11.79
N LEU A 349 -7.09 22.84 -12.13
CA LEU A 349 -7.47 21.80 -11.17
C LEU A 349 -6.60 20.56 -11.38
N HIS A 350 -5.93 20.12 -10.33
CA HIS A 350 -5.04 18.97 -10.35
C HIS A 350 -5.45 17.96 -9.27
N VAL A 351 -5.20 16.68 -9.51
CA VAL A 351 -5.38 15.63 -8.49
C VAL A 351 -4.03 14.94 -8.25
N VAL A 352 -3.60 14.86 -6.99
CA VAL A 352 -2.40 14.11 -6.61
C VAL A 352 -2.65 13.36 -5.32
N ASP A 353 -3.05 12.11 -5.48
CA ASP A 353 -3.15 11.10 -4.42
C ASP A 353 -3.30 9.72 -5.09
N ALA A 354 -3.69 8.71 -4.32
CA ALA A 354 -3.81 7.34 -4.84
C ALA A 354 -4.90 7.15 -5.92
N SER A 355 -5.86 8.08 -6.03
CA SER A 355 -6.95 8.01 -7.02
C SER A 355 -6.46 8.06 -8.46
N VAL A 356 -5.27 8.62 -8.73
CA VAL A 356 -4.76 8.79 -10.09
C VAL A 356 -4.12 7.54 -10.67
N PHE A 357 -3.79 6.54 -9.84
CA PHE A 357 -3.22 5.29 -10.33
C PHE A 357 -4.30 4.45 -11.02
N PRO A 358 -4.24 4.21 -12.35
CA PRO A 358 -5.25 3.42 -13.06
C PRO A 358 -5.25 1.96 -12.61
N ASP A 359 -4.09 1.47 -12.15
CA ASP A 359 -3.85 0.12 -11.67
C ASP A 359 -3.14 0.17 -10.32
N PRO A 360 -3.31 -0.84 -9.47
CA PRO A 360 -2.65 -0.86 -8.18
C PRO A 360 -1.12 -0.89 -8.37
N THR A 361 -0.41 -0.19 -7.49
CA THR A 361 1.04 -0.40 -7.37
C THR A 361 1.30 -1.86 -6.93
N ARG A 362 2.53 -2.38 -7.04
CA ARG A 362 2.84 -3.75 -6.52
C ARG A 362 3.38 -3.76 -5.09
N ILE A 363 3.68 -2.58 -4.55
CA ILE A 363 4.27 -2.35 -3.22
C ILE A 363 3.32 -1.52 -2.35
N ASN A 364 3.59 -1.35 -1.05
CA ASN A 364 2.81 -0.41 -0.24
C ASN A 364 2.79 0.99 -0.92
N PRO A 365 1.60 1.60 -1.16
CA PRO A 365 1.48 2.75 -2.04
C PRO A 365 2.05 4.04 -1.48
N GLN A 366 2.37 4.09 -0.19
CA GLN A 366 2.86 5.29 0.48
C GLN A 366 4.04 5.93 -0.26
N HIS A 367 5.01 5.11 -0.69
CA HIS A 367 6.17 5.62 -1.42
C HIS A 367 5.79 6.24 -2.77
N SER A 368 4.92 5.57 -3.53
CA SER A 368 4.46 6.04 -4.84
C SER A 368 3.66 7.34 -4.72
N ILE A 369 2.76 7.43 -3.75
CA ILE A 369 1.95 8.64 -3.48
C ILE A 369 2.85 9.81 -3.09
N MET A 370 3.82 9.58 -2.18
CA MET A 370 4.77 10.63 -1.78
C MET A 370 5.63 11.11 -2.94
N THR A 371 6.05 10.20 -3.81
CA THR A 371 6.84 10.53 -5.01
C THR A 371 6.05 11.38 -5.98
N LEU A 372 4.77 11.06 -6.23
CA LEU A 372 3.88 11.91 -7.05
C LEU A 372 3.72 13.32 -6.46
N GLY A 373 3.50 13.42 -5.14
CA GLY A 373 3.42 14.70 -4.44
C GLY A 373 4.68 15.54 -4.60
N HIS A 374 5.85 14.92 -4.42
CA HIS A 374 7.14 15.58 -4.63
C HIS A 374 7.32 16.05 -6.08
N TYR A 375 7.02 15.17 -7.04
CA TYR A 375 7.16 15.45 -8.46
C TYR A 375 6.30 16.65 -8.89
N LEU A 376 5.00 16.68 -8.55
CA LEU A 376 4.15 17.82 -8.90
C LEU A 376 4.63 19.10 -8.19
N GLY A 377 4.95 19.01 -6.90
CA GLY A 377 5.43 20.15 -6.12
C GLY A 377 6.69 20.79 -6.73
N ALA A 378 7.67 19.97 -7.11
CA ALA A 378 8.89 20.43 -7.78
C ALA A 378 8.61 21.07 -9.14
N ARG A 379 7.69 20.48 -9.92
CA ARG A 379 7.31 20.97 -11.24
C ARG A 379 6.62 22.34 -11.17
N LEU A 380 5.63 22.49 -10.29
CA LEU A 380 4.91 23.76 -10.11
C LEU A 380 5.85 24.87 -9.58
N ALA A 381 6.79 24.52 -8.70
CA ALA A 381 7.81 25.45 -8.22
C ALA A 381 8.71 25.97 -9.35
N ARG A 382 9.18 25.09 -10.26
CA ARG A 382 9.98 25.49 -11.44
C ARG A 382 9.21 26.44 -12.36
N ARG A 383 7.94 26.13 -12.66
CA ARG A 383 7.08 26.99 -13.48
C ARG A 383 6.91 28.39 -12.86
N SER A 384 6.71 28.46 -11.55
CA SER A 384 6.57 29.74 -10.84
C SER A 384 7.82 30.62 -10.89
N ARG A 385 8.99 30.03 -11.16
CA ARG A 385 10.28 30.73 -11.29
C ARG A 385 10.64 31.05 -12.75
N GLY A 386 9.75 30.77 -13.71
CA GLY A 386 10.03 30.94 -15.14
C GLY A 386 11.05 29.95 -15.70
N ALA A 387 11.36 28.87 -14.96
CA ALA A 387 12.30 27.85 -15.42
C ALA A 387 11.60 26.92 -16.43
N ALA A 388 12.28 26.62 -17.53
CA ALA A 388 11.81 25.63 -18.50
C ALA A 388 11.55 24.28 -17.82
N PRO A 389 10.55 23.49 -18.27
CA PRO A 389 10.35 22.14 -17.77
C PRO A 389 11.64 21.34 -17.92
N ALA A 390 11.99 20.56 -16.89
CA ALA A 390 13.13 19.64 -16.97
C ALA A 390 12.94 18.75 -18.19
N SER A 391 13.97 18.64 -19.03
CA SER A 391 13.98 17.64 -20.10
C SER A 391 13.84 16.23 -19.50
N PRO A 392 13.31 15.24 -20.24
CA PRO A 392 13.24 13.86 -19.75
C PRO A 392 14.58 13.34 -19.19
N ARG A 393 15.69 13.73 -19.82
CA ARG A 393 17.05 13.40 -19.35
C ARG A 393 17.44 14.05 -18.02
N GLU A 394 16.99 15.29 -17.77
CA GLU A 394 17.24 15.97 -16.48
C GLU A 394 16.35 15.39 -15.37
N ALA A 395 15.15 14.93 -15.70
CA ALA A 395 14.30 14.21 -14.76
C ALA A 395 14.90 12.84 -14.42
N GLU A 396 15.41 12.09 -15.40
CA GLU A 396 16.14 10.83 -15.19
C GLU A 396 17.41 11.04 -14.36
N ARG A 397 18.21 12.08 -14.62
CA ARG A 397 19.37 12.44 -13.80
C ARG A 397 19.00 12.80 -12.36
N ALA A 398 17.92 13.55 -12.16
CA ALA A 398 17.47 13.92 -10.83
C ALA A 398 16.96 12.71 -10.02
N VAL A 399 16.43 11.68 -10.69
CA VAL A 399 16.09 10.39 -10.06
C VAL A 399 17.36 9.58 -9.76
N ALA A 400 18.36 9.60 -10.64
CA ALA A 400 19.65 8.93 -10.44
C ALA A 400 20.50 9.57 -9.32
N GLU A 401 20.33 10.87 -9.05
CA GLU A 401 21.05 11.59 -7.98
C GLU A 401 20.39 11.46 -6.59
N VAL A 402 19.28 10.72 -6.45
CA VAL A 402 18.75 10.35 -5.13
C VAL A 402 19.58 9.22 -4.54
N THR A 403 20.79 9.53 -4.10
CA THR A 403 21.55 8.66 -3.20
C THR A 403 20.93 8.71 -1.81
N VAL A 404 20.20 7.65 -1.45
CA VAL A 404 19.84 7.40 -0.04
C VAL A 404 21.09 6.86 0.65
N GLU A 405 21.84 7.72 1.34
CA GLU A 405 22.84 7.24 2.28
C GLU A 405 22.13 6.54 3.44
N VAL A 406 22.16 5.21 3.45
CA VAL A 406 21.81 4.40 4.60
C VAL A 406 23.10 4.15 5.37
N PRO A 407 23.28 4.72 6.58
CA PRO A 407 24.49 4.47 7.36
C PRO A 407 24.54 2.98 7.73
N GLY A 408 25.50 2.25 7.16
CA GLY A 408 25.86 0.90 7.60
C GLY A 408 25.41 -0.29 6.74
N SER A 409 24.89 -0.12 5.51
CA SER A 409 24.67 -1.28 4.62
C SER A 409 25.09 -0.99 3.18
N ALA A 410 26.23 -1.55 2.76
CA ALA A 410 26.69 -1.53 1.38
C ALA A 410 25.92 -2.57 0.55
N TYR A 411 24.96 -2.11 -0.24
CA TYR A 411 24.52 -2.84 -1.44
C TYR A 411 24.42 -1.83 -2.58
N VAL A 412 25.35 -1.95 -3.53
CA VAL A 412 25.31 -1.21 -4.79
C VAL A 412 24.47 -2.02 -5.77
N VAL A 413 23.29 -1.51 -6.14
CA VAL A 413 22.56 -2.03 -7.31
C VAL A 413 23.08 -1.28 -8.52
N ALA A 414 23.96 -1.90 -9.29
CA ALA A 414 24.29 -1.42 -10.63
C ALA A 414 23.17 -1.83 -11.58
N LEU A 415 22.47 -0.85 -12.15
CA LEU A 415 21.62 -1.05 -13.32
C LEU A 415 22.53 -1.11 -14.54
N ASP A 416 22.73 -2.30 -15.11
CA ASP A 416 23.48 -2.48 -16.35
C ASP A 416 22.57 -2.15 -17.54
N GLU A 417 22.92 -1.07 -18.26
CA GLU A 417 22.21 -0.64 -19.47
C GLU A 417 22.52 -1.58 -20.64
N ALA A 418 21.57 -2.44 -21.01
CA ALA A 418 21.63 -3.18 -22.26
C ALA A 418 21.43 -2.21 -23.45
N LYS A 419 22.52 -1.90 -24.16
CA LYS A 419 22.50 -1.20 -25.45
C LYS A 419 21.90 -2.10 -26.54
N ALA A 420 20.94 -1.54 -27.27
CA ALA A 420 20.32 -2.11 -28.46
C ALA A 420 21.30 -2.31 -29.62
N SER A 421 21.19 -3.43 -30.34
CA SER A 421 21.71 -3.56 -31.71
C SER A 421 20.57 -3.56 -32.72
N LYS A 422 20.45 -2.45 -33.45
CA LYS A 422 19.97 -2.45 -34.83
C LYS A 422 21.13 -2.96 -35.69
N ASP A 423 20.89 -3.93 -36.56
CA ASP A 423 21.25 -3.87 -37.98
C ASP A 423 20.85 -5.19 -38.67
N SER A 424 20.00 -5.05 -39.67
CA SER A 424 19.60 -6.04 -40.67
C SER A 424 20.39 -5.81 -41.96
N ASP A 425 20.70 -6.91 -42.65
CA ASP A 425 21.05 -7.04 -44.07
C ASP A 425 22.35 -6.40 -44.59
N SER A 426 23.35 -7.22 -44.91
CA SER A 426 23.68 -7.55 -46.31
C SER A 426 24.90 -8.49 -46.46
N MET A 427 24.81 -9.28 -47.53
CA MET A 427 25.69 -10.29 -48.11
C MET A 427 27.22 -10.05 -48.05
N ALA A 428 28.00 -11.12 -47.79
CA ALA A 428 28.89 -11.80 -48.76
C ALA A 428 30.11 -12.51 -48.11
N THR A 429 30.15 -13.83 -48.30
CA THR A 429 31.30 -14.76 -48.51
C THR A 429 32.75 -14.42 -48.08
N GLN A 430 33.27 -15.31 -47.20
CA GLN A 430 34.60 -15.99 -47.22
C GLN A 430 35.90 -15.23 -46.81
N PRO A 431 37.01 -15.91 -46.40
CA PRO A 431 37.22 -16.37 -45.02
C PRO A 431 38.59 -15.98 -44.42
N ALA A 432 38.78 -16.39 -43.17
CA ALA A 432 39.98 -16.38 -42.33
C ALA A 432 41.35 -16.30 -43.02
N ASP A 433 42.21 -15.39 -42.53
CA ASP A 433 43.62 -15.70 -42.33
C ASP A 433 44.22 -14.98 -41.11
N SER A 434 45.16 -15.71 -40.54
CA SER A 434 45.98 -15.57 -39.36
C SER A 434 47.21 -14.68 -39.55
N SER A 435 47.65 -14.01 -38.47
CA SER A 435 49.06 -13.70 -38.10
C SER A 435 49.08 -12.46 -37.17
N LEU A 436 49.40 -12.62 -35.88
CA LEU A 436 50.75 -12.55 -35.28
C LEU A 436 51.46 -11.19 -35.44
N GLY A 437 51.68 -10.49 -34.32
CA GLY A 437 52.63 -9.36 -34.25
C GLY A 437 52.32 -8.32 -33.15
N SER A 438 52.41 -8.65 -31.86
CA SER A 438 53.57 -8.42 -30.98
C SER A 438 53.65 -7.05 -30.26
N ARG A 439 53.82 -7.16 -28.92
CA ARG A 439 54.50 -6.24 -27.96
C ARG A 439 53.76 -4.94 -27.58
N ARG A 440 53.67 -4.50 -26.31
CA ARG A 440 54.36 -4.88 -25.05
C ARG A 440 53.61 -4.27 -23.83
N ARG A 441 53.43 -5.07 -22.76
CA ARG A 441 53.67 -4.80 -21.30
C ARG A 441 53.07 -3.51 -20.66
N ARG A 442 52.36 -3.53 -19.52
CA ARG A 442 52.70 -4.15 -18.20
C ARG A 442 51.55 -4.01 -17.16
N ARG A 443 51.36 -5.08 -16.35
CA ARG A 443 50.93 -5.18 -14.91
C ARG A 443 49.49 -4.72 -14.56
N THR A 444 48.62 -5.51 -13.89
CA THR A 444 48.81 -6.31 -12.65
C THR A 444 47.86 -7.52 -12.53
N SER A 445 48.45 -8.68 -12.23
CA SER A 445 48.02 -9.85 -11.42
C SER A 445 46.55 -10.27 -11.25
N LEU A 446 46.26 -11.47 -11.78
CA LEU A 446 45.34 -12.49 -11.27
C LEU A 446 46.02 -13.32 -10.15
N LEU A 447 45.24 -13.72 -9.13
CA LEU A 447 45.41 -14.89 -8.25
C LEU A 447 43.99 -15.20 -7.72
N ALA A 448 43.21 -16.04 -8.39
CA ALA A 448 43.20 -17.51 -8.32
C ALA A 448 42.78 -18.06 -6.94
N ALA A 449 41.62 -18.69 -6.97
CA ALA A 449 40.98 -19.44 -5.90
C ALA A 449 41.86 -20.57 -5.36
N LYS A 450 41.69 -20.86 -4.06
CA LYS A 450 42.03 -22.15 -3.46
C LYS A 450 40.98 -22.53 -2.41
N ASN A 451 40.33 -23.65 -2.71
CA ASN A 451 39.98 -24.80 -1.88
C ASN A 451 39.31 -24.59 -0.52
N PHE A 452 38.13 -25.20 -0.38
CA PHE A 452 37.84 -26.09 0.74
C PHE A 452 37.23 -27.39 0.21
N ALA A 453 37.94 -28.48 0.44
CA ALA A 453 37.40 -29.83 0.58
C ALA A 453 37.78 -30.26 2.00
N ASP A 454 36.76 -30.49 2.83
CA ASP A 454 36.50 -31.74 3.57
C ASP A 454 35.17 -31.61 4.32
#